data_AF-A0A7Y2MLI8-F1
#
_entry.id   AF-A0A7Y2MLI8-F1
#
_cell.length_a   1.000
_cell.length_b   1.000
_cell.length_c   1.000
_cell.angle_alpha   90.00
_cell.angle_beta   90.00
_cell.angle_gamma   90.00
#
_symmetry.space_group_name_H-M   'P 1'
#
loop_
_entity.id
_entity.type
_entity.pdbx_description
1 polymer ?
#
loop_
_entity_poly.entity_id
_entity_poly.type
_entity_poly.pdbx_seq_one_letter_code
_entity_poly.pdbx_strand_id
1 'polypeptide(L)'
;MLHTLLKGHKIILSSASPRRQQFFRELGIPYELRLKPVQEIAPDHLKGAEIAEFLAQLKADAQVDGLAKGEILVTADTIVWHRDLMLPKPANREEA
;
A
#
# COMPACT_ATOMS: atom_id res chain seq x y z
N MET A 1 -23.26 -0.61 7.07
CA MET A 1 -22.49 -1.09 5.89
C MET A 1 -21.36 -0.11 5.60
N LEU A 2 -20.26 -0.56 4.99
CA LEU A 2 -19.03 0.23 4.78
C LEU A 2 -19.27 1.61 4.14
N HIS A 3 -20.18 1.69 3.15
CA HIS A 3 -20.57 2.95 2.51
C HIS A 3 -21.08 4.03 3.49
N THR A 4 -21.75 3.61 4.57
CA THR A 4 -22.27 4.53 5.58
C THR A 4 -21.14 5.12 6.42
N LEU A 5 -20.14 4.30 6.74
CA LEU A 5 -18.96 4.71 7.52
C LEU A 5 -18.07 5.67 6.72
N LEU A 6 -17.97 5.46 5.41
CA LEU A 6 -17.16 6.29 4.52
C LEU A 6 -17.90 7.52 3.99
N LYS A 7 -19.16 7.73 4.38
CA LYS A 7 -19.96 8.87 3.90
C LYS A 7 -19.27 10.19 4.28
N GLY A 8 -19.15 11.09 3.30
CA GLY A 8 -18.49 12.38 3.49
C GLY A 8 -16.95 12.34 3.43
N HIS A 9 -16.36 11.16 3.18
CA HIS A 9 -14.92 11.02 2.98
C HIS A 9 -14.60 10.71 1.53
N LYS A 10 -13.45 11.20 1.07
CA LYS A 10 -12.88 10.87 -0.24
C LYS A 10 -11.75 9.88 -0.03
N ILE A 11 -11.87 8.70 -0.61
CA ILE A 11 -10.83 7.67 -0.50
C ILE A 11 -9.76 7.91 -1.55
N ILE A 12 -8.50 7.99 -1.10
CA ILE A 12 -7.33 8.11 -1.94
C ILE A 12 -6.57 6.80 -1.87
N LEU A 13 -6.52 6.06 -2.98
CA LEU A 13 -5.74 4.84 -3.08
C LEU A 13 -4.36 5.17 -3.65
N SER A 14 -3.31 4.99 -2.85
CA SER A 14 -1.93 5.12 -3.30
C SER A 14 -1.33 3.74 -3.54
N SER A 15 -1.81 3.08 -4.59
CA SER A 15 -1.27 1.79 -5.00
C SER A 15 -1.35 1.55 -6.50
N ALA A 16 -0.20 1.36 -7.12
CA ALA A 16 -0.09 0.97 -8.53
C ALA A 16 -0.50 -0.49 -8.78
N SER A 17 -0.78 -1.29 -7.74
CA SER A 17 -1.16 -2.70 -7.88
C SER A 17 -2.56 -2.84 -8.50
N PRO A 18 -2.69 -3.49 -9.67
CA PRO A 18 -4.01 -3.74 -10.28
C PRO A 18 -4.93 -4.57 -9.38
N ARG A 19 -4.35 -5.50 -8.60
CA ARG A 19 -5.10 -6.35 -7.67
C ARG A 19 -5.71 -5.55 -6.52
N ARG A 20 -4.98 -4.60 -5.94
CA ARG A 20 -5.53 -3.75 -4.86
C ARG A 20 -6.63 -2.83 -5.39
N GLN A 21 -6.42 -2.26 -6.57
CA GLN A 21 -7.46 -1.49 -7.25
C GLN A 21 -8.72 -2.33 -7.54
N GLN A 22 -8.55 -3.60 -7.88
CA GLN A 22 -9.67 -4.54 -8.07
C GLN A 22 -10.48 -4.74 -6.79
N PHE A 23 -9.84 -4.94 -5.63
CA PHE A 23 -10.56 -5.07 -4.36
C PHE A 23 -11.47 -3.87 -4.06
N PHE A 24 -11.00 -2.65 -4.30
CA PHE A 24 -11.83 -1.46 -4.08
C PHE A 24 -13.05 -1.40 -5.02
N ARG A 25 -12.87 -1.82 -6.29
CA ARG A 25 -13.98 -1.92 -7.24
C ARG A 25 -15.01 -2.97 -6.82
N GLU A 26 -14.55 -4.16 -6.43
CA GLU A 26 -15.42 -5.26 -6.00
C GLU A 26 -16.17 -4.94 -4.70
N LEU A 27 -15.53 -4.20 -3.78
CA LEU A 27 -16.16 -3.70 -2.56
C LEU A 27 -17.09 -2.50 -2.80
N GLY A 28 -17.17 -1.99 -4.04
CA GLY A 28 -18.00 -0.82 -4.38
C GLY A 28 -17.55 0.46 -3.68
N ILE A 29 -16.25 0.61 -3.41
CA ILE A 29 -15.68 1.79 -2.76
C ILE A 29 -15.10 2.72 -3.84
N PRO A 30 -15.72 3.89 -4.09
CA PRO A 30 -15.14 4.88 -4.99
C PRO A 30 -13.81 5.40 -4.44
N TYR A 31 -12.79 5.50 -5.29
CA TYR A 31 -11.47 6.01 -4.91
C TYR A 31 -10.85 6.87 -6.01
N GLU A 32 -9.96 7.78 -5.61
CA GLU A 32 -9.02 8.46 -6.50
C GLU A 32 -7.66 7.76 -6.42
N LEU A 33 -7.04 7.51 -7.57
CA LEU A 33 -5.68 6.97 -7.61
C LEU A 33 -4.68 8.13 -7.50
N ARG A 34 -3.86 8.16 -6.44
CA ARG A 34 -2.82 9.17 -6.24
C ARG A 34 -1.48 8.51 -5.93
N LEU A 35 -0.66 8.35 -6.97
CA LEU A 35 0.65 7.70 -6.84
C LEU A 35 1.73 8.73 -6.50
N LYS A 36 2.56 8.42 -5.50
CA LYS A 36 3.80 9.14 -5.23
C LYS A 36 4.94 8.13 -5.15
N PRO A 37 5.98 8.23 -6.01
CA PRO A 37 7.12 7.34 -5.92
C PRO A 37 7.89 7.60 -4.62
N VAL A 38 8.28 6.53 -3.95
CA VAL A 38 9.08 6.55 -2.72
C VAL A 38 10.13 5.45 -2.83
N GLN A 39 11.31 5.67 -2.27
CA GLN A 39 12.36 4.66 -2.21
C GLN A 39 12.01 3.64 -1.12
N GLU A 40 11.68 2.41 -1.54
CA GLU A 40 11.19 1.34 -0.66
C GLU A 40 12.34 0.54 -0.02
N ILE A 41 13.05 1.15 0.93
CA ILE A 41 14.14 0.52 1.68
C ILE A 41 13.73 0.42 3.15
N ALA A 42 13.54 -0.81 3.64
CA ALA A 42 13.30 -1.06 5.06
C ALA A 42 14.62 -1.22 5.83
N PRO A 43 14.68 -0.82 7.12
CA PRO A 43 15.84 -1.08 7.96
C PRO A 43 16.16 -2.58 8.12
N ASP A 44 17.45 -2.93 8.09
CA ASP A 44 17.93 -4.32 8.10
C ASP A 44 17.58 -5.12 9.38
N HIS A 45 17.20 -4.44 10.45
CA HIS A 45 16.82 -5.09 11.72
C HIS A 45 15.35 -5.57 11.73
N LEU A 46 14.51 -5.08 10.82
CA LEU A 46 13.10 -5.47 10.72
C LEU A 46 12.96 -6.84 10.05
N LYS A 47 11.97 -7.62 10.48
CA LYS A 47 11.73 -8.97 9.95
C LYS A 47 10.27 -9.21 9.62
N GLY A 48 10.04 -9.97 8.54
CA GLY A 48 8.71 -10.43 8.17
C GLY A 48 7.68 -9.29 8.12
N ALA A 49 6.62 -9.39 8.92
CA ALA A 49 5.52 -8.42 8.94
C ALA A 49 5.97 -6.98 9.19
N GLU A 50 6.99 -6.77 10.02
CA GLU A 50 7.50 -5.43 10.35
C GLU A 50 7.98 -4.66 9.12
N ILE A 51 8.55 -5.37 8.13
CA ILE A 51 8.98 -4.78 6.86
C ILE A 51 7.76 -4.29 6.08
N ALA A 52 6.70 -5.10 5.98
CA ALA A 52 5.49 -4.73 5.23
C ALA A 52 4.75 -3.56 5.89
N GLU A 53 4.68 -3.54 7.22
CA GLU A 53 4.13 -2.44 8.01
C GLU A 53 4.93 -1.16 7.79
N PHE A 54 6.26 -1.24 7.89
CA PHE A 54 7.15 -0.11 7.65
C PHE A 54 6.97 0.46 6.23
N LEU A 55 6.96 -0.39 5.20
CA LEU A 55 6.84 0.07 3.81
C LEU A 55 5.45 0.65 3.52
N ALA A 56 4.39 0.14 4.15
CA ALA A 56 3.05 0.71 4.04
C ALA A 56 2.98 2.11 4.70
N GLN A 57 3.58 2.26 5.88
CA GLN A 57 3.65 3.54 6.61
C GLN A 57 4.52 4.55 5.86
N LEU A 58 5.69 4.14 5.35
CA LEU A 58 6.60 4.96 4.56
C LEU A 58 5.90 5.60 3.35
N LYS A 59 5.05 4.83 2.66
CA LYS A 59 4.22 5.33 1.55
C LYS A 59 3.20 6.37 2.03
N ALA A 60 2.63 6.19 3.22
CA ALA A 60 1.65 7.11 3.79
C ALA A 60 2.32 8.43 4.21
N ASP A 61 3.44 8.34 4.92
CA ASP A 61 4.21 9.49 5.41
C ASP A 61 4.66 10.39 4.25
N ALA A 62 5.02 9.80 3.11
CA ALA A 62 5.38 10.56 1.93
C ALA A 62 4.24 11.43 1.38
N GLN A 63 2.97 11.16 1.71
CA GLN A 63 1.81 11.84 1.11
C GLN A 63 0.91 12.53 2.14
N VAL A 64 1.11 12.30 3.43
CA VAL A 64 0.21 12.76 4.50
C VAL A 64 0.06 14.29 4.52
N ASP A 65 1.14 15.03 4.28
CA ASP A 65 1.15 16.50 4.25
C ASP A 65 0.30 17.08 3.10
N GLY A 66 0.01 16.27 2.07
CA GLY A 66 -0.79 16.67 0.92
C GLY A 66 -2.28 16.31 1.05
N LEU A 67 -2.73 15.78 2.18
CA LEU A 67 -4.13 15.36 2.36
C LEU A 67 -5.04 16.54 2.72
N ALA A 68 -6.13 16.66 1.96
CA ALA A 68 -7.18 17.61 2.29
C ALA A 68 -8.09 17.08 3.43
N LYS A 69 -8.78 18.00 4.10
CA LYS A 69 -9.78 17.63 5.12
C LYS A 69 -10.86 16.73 4.51
N GLY A 70 -11.11 15.59 5.15
CA GLY A 70 -12.06 14.58 4.67
C GLY A 70 -11.49 13.60 3.66
N GLU A 71 -10.21 13.69 3.29
CA GLU A 71 -9.53 12.63 2.54
C GLU A 71 -9.04 11.51 3.48
N ILE A 72 -9.21 10.26 3.05
CA ILE A 72 -8.64 9.08 3.69
C ILE A 72 -7.64 8.48 2.73
N LEU A 73 -6.35 8.51 3.08
CA LEU A 73 -5.29 7.86 2.33
C LEU A 73 -5.22 6.38 2.68
N VAL A 74 -5.17 5.53 1.66
CA VAL A 74 -4.92 4.10 1.80
C VAL A 74 -3.64 3.73 1.06
N THR A 75 -2.65 3.28 1.83
CA THR A 75 -1.42 2.65 1.35
C THR A 75 -1.39 1.21 1.80
N ALA A 76 -0.58 0.39 1.13
CA ALA A 76 -0.39 -1.00 1.52
C ALA A 76 0.90 -1.51 0.91
N ASP A 77 1.50 -2.49 1.58
CA ASP A 77 2.59 -3.25 1.02
C ASP A 77 2.45 -4.75 1.23
N THR A 78 3.21 -5.54 0.46
CA THR A 78 3.17 -7.00 0.53
C THR A 78 4.54 -7.53 0.18
N ILE A 79 5.11 -8.32 1.09
CA ILE A 79 6.39 -8.98 0.89
C ILE A 79 6.18 -10.49 0.76
N VAL A 80 7.18 -11.16 0.20
CA VAL A 80 7.33 -12.61 0.33
C VAL A 80 8.44 -12.86 1.35
N TRP A 81 8.15 -13.67 2.36
CA TRP A 81 9.09 -14.00 3.43
C TRP A 81 9.28 -15.51 3.50
N HIS A 82 10.52 -15.98 3.43
CA HIS A 82 10.83 -17.40 3.50
C HIS A 82 12.18 -17.62 4.20
N ARG A 83 12.21 -18.51 5.21
CA ARG A 83 13.45 -18.90 5.93
C ARG A 83 14.28 -17.68 6.36
N ASP A 84 13.64 -16.75 7.05
CA ASP A 84 14.24 -15.51 7.57
C ASP A 84 14.82 -14.56 6.51
N LEU A 85 14.37 -14.70 5.25
CA LEU A 85 14.78 -13.85 4.15
C LEU A 85 13.54 -13.24 3.46
N MET A 86 13.64 -11.95 3.16
CA MET A 86 12.72 -11.30 2.23
C MET A 86 13.11 -11.71 0.81
N LEU A 87 12.15 -12.27 0.07
CA LEU A 87 12.32 -12.59 -1.33
C LEU A 87 11.90 -11.37 -2.17
N PRO A 88 12.82 -10.74 -2.91
CA PRO A 88 12.48 -9.66 -3.83
C PRO A 88 11.69 -10.21 -5.01
N LYS A 89 11.22 -9.30 -5.89
CA LYS A 89 10.72 -9.72 -7.20
C LYS A 89 11.84 -10.45 -7.94
N PRO A 90 11.55 -11.59 -8.59
CA PRO A 90 12.56 -12.31 -9.35
C PRO A 90 13.07 -11.43 -10.49
N ALA A 91 14.38 -11.45 -10.75
CA ALA A 91 14.99 -10.68 -11.82
C ALA A 91 14.67 -11.29 -13.20
N ASN A 92 14.39 -12.59 -13.25
CA ASN A 92 14.14 -13.35 -14.47
C ASN A 92 13.23 -14.57 -14.20
N ARG A 93 12.92 -15.33 -15.25
CA ARG A 93 12.03 -16.51 -15.16
C ARG A 93 12.63 -17.69 -14.41
N GLU A 94 13.95 -17.82 -14.37
CA GLU A 94 14.61 -18.93 -13.68
C GLU A 94 14.60 -18.72 -12.15
N GLU A 95 14.59 -17.45 -11.71
CA GLU A 95 14.44 -17.06 -10.31
C GLU A 95 12.99 -17.09 -9.79
N ALA A 96 11.99 -17.22 -10.67
CA ALA A 96 10.56 -17.13 -10.36
C ALA A 96 9.93 -18.50 -10.03
#